data_AF-A0AA43ENW7-F1
#
_entry.id   AF-A0AA43ENW7-F1
#
_cell.length_a   1.000
_cell.length_b   1.000
_cell.length_c   1.000
_cell.angle_alpha   90.00
_cell.angle_beta   90.00
_cell.angle_gamma   90.00
#
_symmetry.space_group_name_H-M   'P 1'
#
loop_
_entity.id
_entity.type
_entity.pdbx_description
1 polymer ?
#
loop_
_entity_poly.entity_id
_entity_poly.type
_entity_poly.pdbx_seq_one_letter_code
_entity_poly.pdbx_strand_id
1 'polypeptide(L)' 'MKTTIDIDQNLLRQAQKALGTNSIKGTVEGSLRSVIQHRQLREFADALGTIPLDLTTAELRQQRRKRTPHVSR' A
#
# COMPACT_ATOMS: atom_id res chain seq x y z
N MET A 1 11.77 5.04 -24.12
CA MET A 1 13.21 4.71 -24.07
C MET A 1 13.36 3.20 -23.90
N LYS A 2 14.29 2.56 -24.61
CA LYS A 2 14.56 1.12 -24.47
C LYS A 2 15.83 0.94 -23.65
N THR A 3 15.75 0.17 -22.57
CA THR A 3 16.87 -0.13 -21.69
C THR A 3 16.98 -1.64 -21.58
N THR A 4 18.18 -2.18 -21.75
CA THR A 4 18.46 -3.60 -21.55
C THR A 4 18.99 -3.78 -20.13
N ILE A 5 18.34 -4.65 -19.36
CA ILE A 5 18.70 -4.97 -17.98
C ILE A 5 18.60 -6.49 -17.81
N ASP A 6 19.46 -7.04 -16.99
CA ASP A 6 19.38 -8.45 -16.59
C ASP A 6 18.48 -8.58 -15.36
N ILE A 7 17.53 -9.51 -15.41
CA ILE A 7 16.55 -9.76 -14.35
C ILE A 7 16.41 -11.26 -14.19
N ASP A 8 16.47 -11.73 -12.93
CA ASP A 8 16.16 -13.11 -12.60
C ASP A 8 14.73 -13.48 -13.09
N GLN A 9 14.65 -14.49 -13.96
CA GLN A 9 13.39 -14.97 -14.53
C GLN A 9 12.43 -15.52 -13.47
N ASN A 10 12.92 -16.09 -12.38
CA ASN A 10 12.08 -16.59 -11.29
C ASN A 10 11.44 -15.43 -10.54
N LEU A 11 12.21 -14.38 -10.26
CA LEU A 11 11.70 -13.15 -9.65
C LEU A 11 10.64 -12.49 -10.54
N LEU A 12 10.90 -12.40 -11.85
CA LEU A 12 9.97 -11.83 -12.81
C LEU A 12 8.64 -12.60 -12.86
N ARG A 13 8.69 -13.94 -12.84
CA ARG A 13 7.49 -14.79 -12.80
C ARG A 13 6.70 -14.62 -11.51
N GLN A 14 7.37 -14.47 -10.37
CA GLN A 14 6.70 -14.20 -9.10
C GLN A 14 6.02 -12.83 -9.12
N ALA A 15 6.71 -11.80 -9.58
CA ALA A 15 6.15 -10.45 -9.72
C ALA A 15 4.97 -10.41 -10.70
N GLN A 16 5.05 -11.14 -11.82
CA GLN A 16 3.95 -11.29 -12.77
C GLN A 16 2.69 -11.87 -12.13
N LYS A 17 2.85 -12.95 -11.36
CA LYS A 17 1.74 -13.56 -10.61
C LYS A 17 1.17 -12.63 -9.55
N ALA A 18 2.03 -11.98 -8.77
CA ALA A 18 1.60 -11.07 -7.69
C ALA A 18 0.84 -9.84 -8.23
N LEU A 19 1.28 -9.30 -9.38
CA LEU A 19 0.69 -8.12 -10.00
C LEU A 19 -0.41 -8.44 -11.03
N GLY A 20 -0.65 -9.73 -11.34
CA GLY A 20 -1.60 -10.16 -12.37
C GLY A 20 -1.25 -9.66 -13.78
N THR A 21 0.05 -9.52 -14.08
CA THR A 21 0.53 -8.93 -15.35
C THR A 21 1.04 -10.00 -16.31
N ASN A 22 0.72 -9.83 -17.60
CA ASN A 22 1.09 -10.78 -18.65
C ASN A 22 2.35 -10.37 -19.44
N SER A 23 2.88 -9.17 -19.22
CA SER A 23 4.03 -8.64 -19.96
C SER A 23 5.13 -8.16 -19.02
N ILE A 24 6.39 -8.37 -19.40
CA ILE A 24 7.57 -7.94 -18.64
C ILE A 24 7.52 -6.43 -18.35
N LYS A 25 7.18 -5.65 -19.38
CA LYS A 25 7.03 -4.19 -19.25
C LYS A 25 5.98 -3.83 -18.20
N GLY A 26 4.80 -4.45 -18.27
CA GLY A 26 3.71 -4.18 -17.32
C GLY A 26 4.09 -4.56 -15.89
N THR A 27 4.81 -5.68 -15.72
CA THR A 27 5.32 -6.10 -14.41
C THR A 27 6.32 -5.10 -13.85
N VAL A 28 7.28 -4.64 -14.66
CA VAL A 28 8.30 -3.68 -14.22
C VAL A 28 7.64 -2.34 -13.85
N GLU A 29 6.76 -1.81 -14.70
CA GLU A 29 6.04 -0.56 -14.42
C GLU A 29 5.15 -0.66 -13.17
N GLY A 30 4.42 -1.77 -13.01
CA GLY A 30 3.57 -2.03 -11.85
C GLY A 30 4.38 -2.16 -10.55
N SER A 31 5.54 -2.81 -10.62
CA SER A 31 6.46 -2.95 -9.49
C SER A 31 6.99 -1.59 -9.04
N LEU A 32 7.50 -0.79 -9.99
CA LEU A 32 8.02 0.55 -9.71
C LEU A 32 6.95 1.46 -9.11
N ARG A 33 5.74 1.44 -9.68
CA ARG A 33 4.61 2.21 -9.15
C ARG A 33 4.24 1.79 -7.73
N SER A 34 4.24 0.49 -7.43
CA SER A 34 3.93 -0.02 -6.09
C SER A 34 4.96 0.42 -5.05
N VAL A 35 6.25 0.42 -5.40
CA VAL A 35 7.31 0.91 -4.50
C VAL A 35 7.14 2.40 -4.18
N ILE A 36 6.85 3.21 -5.20
CA ILE A 36 6.59 4.65 -5.01
C ILE A 36 5.39 4.86 -4.10
N GLN A 37 4.28 4.17 -4.37
CA GLN A 37 3.06 4.27 -3.57
C GLN A 37 3.29 3.85 -2.12
N HIS A 38 4.02 2.74 -1.90
CA HIS A 38 4.34 2.26 -0.56
C HIS A 38 5.21 3.27 0.21
N ARG A 39 6.18 3.89 -0.47
CA ARG A 39 7.00 4.95 0.13
C ARG A 39 6.16 6.16 0.52
N GLN A 40 5.29 6.63 -0.36
CA GLN A 40 4.39 7.75 -0.09
C GLN A 40 3.45 7.45 1.08
N LEU A 41 2.89 6.24 1.14
CA LEU A 41 2.06 5.80 2.26
C LEU A 41 2.83 5.78 3.58
N ARG A 42 4.09 5.34 3.54
CA ARG A 42 4.96 5.35 4.72
C ARG A 42 5.30 6.76 5.18
N GLU A 43 5.72 7.62 4.26
CA GLU A 43 5.98 9.04 4.55
C GLU A 43 4.73 9.73 5.10
N PHE A 44 3.57 9.43 4.55
CA PHE A 44 2.29 9.94 5.07
C PHE A 44 1.97 9.41 6.47
N ALA A 45 2.17 8.12 6.73
CA ALA A 45 1.98 7.52 8.05
C ALA A 45 2.95 8.12 9.09
N ASP A 46 4.20 8.36 8.70
CA ASP A 46 5.21 9.00 9.53
C ASP A 46 4.84 10.47 9.80
N ALA A 47 4.33 11.20 8.80
CA ALA A 47 3.88 12.59 8.94
C ALA A 47 2.62 12.74 9.80
N LEU A 48 1.70 11.78 9.76
CA LEU A 48 0.55 11.71 10.68
C LEU A 48 1.00 11.57 12.14
N GLY A 49 2.25 11.16 12.36
CA GLY A 49 2.83 10.95 13.67
C GLY A 49 2.24 9.71 14.35
N THR A 50 2.91 9.27 15.41
CA THR A 50 2.33 8.30 16.34
C THR A 50 1.49 9.07 17.33
N ILE A 51 0.15 9.03 17.20
CA ILE A 51 -0.72 9.52 18.28
C ILE A 51 -0.70 8.41 19.34
N PRO A 52 -0.14 8.63 20.54
CA PRO A 52 -0.31 7.70 21.64
C PRO A 52 -1.80 7.71 21.98
N LEU A 53 -2.53 6.75 21.44
CA LEU A 53 -3.93 6.54 21.74
C LEU A 53 -3.98 5.78 23.06
N ASP A 54 -3.69 6.50 24.15
CA ASP A 54 -3.79 5.98 25.51
C ASP A 54 -5.26 5.96 25.93
N LEU A 55 -6.06 5.18 25.20
CA LEU A 55 -7.47 4.98 25.45
C LEU A 55 -7.67 3.54 25.91
N THR A 56 -8.31 3.39 27.06
CA THR A 56 -8.83 2.11 27.51
C THR A 56 -9.86 1.56 26.53
N THR A 57 -10.11 0.26 26.58
CA THR A 57 -11.13 -0.39 25.72
C THR A 57 -12.53 0.23 25.86
N ALA A 58 -12.85 0.81 27.01
CA ALA A 58 -14.08 1.54 27.27
C ALA A 58 -14.15 2.88 26.51
N GLU A 59 -13.06 3.65 26.50
CA GLU A 59 -12.98 4.95 25.82
C GLU A 59 -12.98 4.79 24.30
N LEU A 60 -12.32 3.74 23.79
CA LEU A 60 -12.41 3.35 22.37
C LEU A 60 -13.85 3.06 21.93
N ARG A 61 -14.64 2.38 22.79
CA ARG A 61 -16.07 2.12 22.53
C ARG A 61 -16.88 3.42 22.52
N GLN A 62 -16.59 4.36 23.40
CA GLN A 62 -17.26 5.67 23.39
C GLN A 62 -16.93 6.47 22.13
N GLN A 63 -15.67 6.50 21.68
CA GLN A 63 -15.28 7.16 20.44
C GLN A 63 -15.95 6.55 19.21
N ARG A 64 -16.10 5.21 19.17
CA ARG A 64 -16.80 4.52 18.08
C ARG A 64 -18.29 4.88 17.99
N ARG A 65 -18.93 5.22 19.12
CA ARG A 65 -20.33 5.70 19.17
C ARG A 65 -20.51 7.14 18.68
N LYS A 66 -19.44 7.96 18.69
CA LYS A 66 -19.46 9.34 18.17
C LYS A 66 -19.39 9.41 16.65
N ARG A 67 -19.00 8.31 15.98
CA ARG A 67 -18.99 8.25 14.53
C ARG A 67 -20.42 8.18 14.03
N THR A 68 -20.85 9.18 13.28
CA THR A 68 -22.10 9.11 12.52
C THR A 68 -22.02 7.89 11.59
N PRO A 69 -22.99 6.97 11.61
CA PRO A 69 -22.99 5.85 10.68
C PRO A 69 -22.96 6.41 9.26
N HIS A 70 -21.93 6.04 8.50
CA HIS A 70 -21.86 6.38 7.09
C HIS A 70 -22.98 5.60 6.40
N VAL A 71 -24.12 6.25 6.18
CA VAL A 71 -25.19 5.72 5.36
C VAL A 71 -24.68 5.79 3.92
N SER A 72 -24.22 4.67 3.39
CA SER A 72 -24.02 4.50 1.95
C SER A 72 -25.38 4.68 1.28
N ARG A 73 -25.52 5.76 0.51
CA ARG A 73 -26.72 6.05 -0.28
C ARG A 73 -26.70 5.24 -1.56
#